data_AF-A0A7W8D6J9-F1
#
_entry.id   AF-A0A7W8D6J9-F1
#
_cell.length_a   1.000
_cell.length_b   1.000
_cell.length_c   1.000
_cell.angle_alpha   90.00
_cell.angle_beta   90.00
_cell.angle_gamma   90.00
#
_symmetry.space_group_name_H-M   'P 1'
#
loop_
_entity.id
_entity.type
_entity.pdbx_description
1 polymer ?
#
loop_
_entity_poly.entity_id
_entity_poly.type
_entity_poly.pdbx_seq_one_letter_code
_entity_poly.pdbx_strand_id
1 'polypeptide(L)' 'MHHTRWEYKVEDLKAGFLFKALEPANLTETLNREGMQGWELINVISVNGTMKAFFKRAR' A
#
# COMPACT_ATOMS: atom_id res chain seq x y z
N MET A 1 25.71 13.91 -3.48
CA MET A 1 24.91 12.68 -3.61
C MET A 1 23.75 12.78 -2.62
N HIS A 2 22.50 12.93 -3.09
CA HIS A 2 21.34 12.92 -2.20
C HIS A 2 21.04 11.47 -1.82
N HIS A 3 21.13 11.14 -0.53
CA HIS A 3 20.70 9.85 -0.01
C HIS A 3 19.19 9.88 0.19
N THR A 4 18.42 9.34 -0.74
CA THR A 4 16.97 9.17 -0.55
C THR A 4 16.73 8.15 0.57
N ARG A 5 16.05 8.58 1.63
CA ARG A 5 15.64 7.70 2.73
C ARG A 5 14.22 7.23 2.49
N TRP A 6 13.97 5.96 2.75
CA TRP A 6 12.67 5.32 2.57
C TRP A 6 12.09 4.91 3.91
N GLU A 7 10.80 5.16 4.09
CA GLU A 7 9.97 4.58 5.14
C GLU A 7 9.18 3.42 4.55
N TYR A 8 9.03 2.35 5.32
CA TYR A 8 8.26 1.17 4.93
C TYR A 8 7.16 0.91 5.95
N LYS A 9 5.99 0.49 5.47
CA LYS A 9 4.81 0.16 6.28
C LYS A 9 4.17 -1.12 5.78
N VAL A 10 3.64 -1.94 6.68
CA VAL A 10 2.93 -3.18 6.35
C VAL A 10 1.55 -3.15 7.00
N GLU A 11 0.51 -3.34 6.21
CA GLU A 11 -0.88 -3.37 6.69
C GLU A 11 -1.55 -4.70 6.35
N ASP A 12 -2.37 -5.19 7.27
CA ASP A 12 -3.30 -6.29 7.00
C ASP A 12 -4.53 -5.74 6.29
N LEU A 13 -4.70 -6.10 5.01
CA LEU A 13 -5.83 -5.64 4.22
C LEU A 13 -6.94 -6.66 4.25
N LYS A 14 -8.17 -6.18 4.48
CA LYS A 14 -9.37 -6.97 4.27
C LYS A 14 -9.54 -7.20 2.78
N ALA A 15 -9.98 -8.40 2.39
CA ALA A 15 -10.13 -8.81 0.99
C ALA A 15 -10.92 -7.79 0.15
N GLY A 16 -12.00 -7.20 0.70
CA GLY A 16 -12.80 -6.19 -0.01
C GLY A 16 -12.08 -4.87 -0.33
N PHE A 17 -11.07 -4.50 0.46
CA PHE A 17 -10.25 -3.32 0.18
C PHE A 17 -9.28 -3.58 -0.98
N LEU A 18 -8.66 -4.77 -1.01
CA LEU A 18 -7.79 -5.17 -2.12
C LEU A 18 -8.54 -5.34 -3.42
N PHE A 19 -9.76 -5.89 -3.42
CA PHE A 19 -10.57 -5.95 -4.63
C PHE A 19 -10.82 -4.57 -5.28
N LYS A 20 -10.97 -3.52 -4.47
CA LYS A 20 -11.09 -2.13 -4.98
C LYS A 20 -9.73 -1.52 -5.35
N ALA A 21 -8.67 -1.85 -4.63
CA ALA A 21 -7.32 -1.32 -4.84
C ALA A 21 -6.53 -2.05 -5.96
N LEU A 22 -6.98 -3.25 -6.39
CA LEU A 22 -6.40 -4.02 -7.48
C LEU A 22 -6.64 -3.38 -8.86
N GLU A 23 -7.60 -2.44 -8.96
CA GLU A 23 -7.64 -1.53 -10.10
C GLU A 23 -6.55 -0.46 -9.91
N PRO A 24 -5.47 -0.48 -10.71
CA PRO A 24 -4.34 0.43 -10.52
C PRO A 24 -4.77 1.90 -10.63
N ALA A 25 -5.81 2.18 -11.41
CA ALA A 25 -6.41 3.50 -11.58
C ALA A 25 -6.99 4.07 -10.27
N ASN A 26 -7.48 3.21 -9.38
CA ASN A 26 -8.18 3.62 -8.15
C ASN A 26 -7.29 3.52 -6.90
N LEU A 27 -6.07 3.00 -7.03
CA LEU A 27 -5.18 2.73 -5.91
C LEU A 27 -4.81 4.01 -5.17
N THR A 28 -4.34 5.05 -5.89
CA THR A 28 -3.94 6.33 -5.26
C THR A 28 -5.10 7.01 -4.55
N GLU A 29 -6.29 7.04 -5.17
CA GLU A 29 -7.48 7.64 -4.55
C GLU A 29 -7.91 6.85 -3.30
N THR A 30 -7.87 5.52 -3.40
CA THR A 30 -8.19 4.63 -2.28
C THR A 30 -7.21 4.83 -1.12
N LEU A 31 -5.90 4.91 -1.39
CA LEU A 31 -4.88 5.18 -0.37
C LEU A 31 -5.07 6.56 0.26
N ASN A 32 -5.39 7.57 -0.54
CA ASN A 32 -5.66 8.92 -0.03
C ASN A 32 -6.87 8.94 0.90
N ARG A 33 -7.94 8.21 0.57
CA ARG A 33 -9.15 8.10 1.41
C ARG A 33 -8.86 7.45 2.77
N GLU A 34 -7.95 6.48 2.81
CA GLU A 34 -7.52 5.82 4.06
C GLU A 34 -6.43 6.61 4.82
N GLY A 35 -6.13 7.84 4.41
CA GLY A 35 -5.08 8.66 5.04
C GLY A 35 -3.66 8.16 4.76
N MET A 36 -3.47 7.30 3.76
CA MET A 36 -2.17 6.79 3.31
C MET A 36 -1.56 7.69 2.21
N GLN A 37 -1.79 9.00 2.28
CA GLN A 37 -1.21 9.96 1.34
C GLN A 37 0.32 9.86 1.31
N GLY A 38 0.86 9.80 0.09
CA GLY A 38 2.31 9.68 -0.16
C GLY A 38 2.88 8.27 0.04
N TRP A 39 2.07 7.30 0.47
CA TRP A 39 2.49 5.90 0.48
C TRP A 39 2.23 5.26 -0.89
N GLU A 40 3.24 4.55 -1.38
CA GLU A 40 3.17 3.77 -2.61
C GLU A 40 3.06 2.29 -2.26
N LEU A 41 2.05 1.60 -2.80
CA LEU A 41 1.96 0.15 -2.67
C LEU A 41 3.07 -0.50 -3.51
N ILE A 42 3.90 -1.32 -2.87
CA ILE A 42 5.01 -2.01 -3.55
C ILE A 42 4.74 -3.50 -3.75
N ASN A 43 3.99 -4.12 -2.84
CA ASN A 43 3.72 -5.55 -2.91
C ASN A 43 2.47 -5.91 -2.12
N VAL A 44 1.83 -6.99 -2.52
CA VAL A 44 0.73 -7.62 -1.78
C VAL A 44 1.00 -9.12 -1.75
N ILE A 45 1.01 -9.70 -0.56
CA ILE A 45 1.13 -11.15 -0.38
C ILE A 45 -0.11 -11.69 0.33
N SER A 46 -0.51 -12.90 -0.03
CA SER A 46 -1.52 -13.66 0.70
C SER A 46 -0.81 -14.75 1.51
N VAL A 47 -0.96 -14.71 2.83
CA VAL A 47 -0.39 -15.71 3.74
C VAL A 47 -1.54 -16.28 4.57
N ASN A 48 -1.81 -17.58 4.41
CA ASN A 48 -2.87 -18.30 5.13
C ASN A 48 -4.24 -17.61 5.08
N GLY A 49 -4.61 -17.05 3.91
CA GLY A 49 -5.89 -16.36 3.71
C GLY A 49 -5.95 -14.92 4.24
N THR A 50 -4.87 -14.43 4.85
CA THR A 50 -4.72 -13.02 5.24
C THR A 50 -3.87 -12.31 4.19
N MET A 51 -4.35 -11.16 3.70
CA MET A 51 -3.61 -10.37 2.74
C MET A 51 -2.81 -9.29 3.46
N LYS A 52 -1.51 -9.23 3.18
CA LYS A 52 -0.59 -8.21 3.69
C LYS A 52 -0.15 -7.32 2.54
N ALA A 53 -0.32 -6.02 2.69
CA ALA A 53 0.19 -5.03 1.76
C ALA A 53 1.40 -4.32 2.33
N PHE A 54 2.39 -4.13 1.47
CA PHE A 54 3.63 -3.45 1.77
C PHE A 54 3.63 -2.11 1.05
N PHE A 55 3.98 -1.07 1.79
CA PHE A 55 4.03 0.29 1.30
C PHE A 55 5.42 0.87 1.52
N LYS A 56 5.82 1.78 0.64
CA LYS A 56 7.00 2.64 0.82
C LYS A 56 6.63 4.10 0.71
N ARG A 57 7.41 4.98 1.32
CA ARG A 57 7.31 6.44 1.15
C ARG A 57 8.69 7.07 1.25
N ALA A 58 8.96 8.12 0.47
CA ALA A 58 10.18 8.91 0.62
C ALA A 58 10.08 9.80 1.87
N ARG A 59 11.16 9.83 2.66
CA ARG A 59 11.29 10.67 3.86
C ARG A 59 11.98 12.00 3.56
#